data_AF-A0A2A4IMZ6-F1
#
_entry.id   AF-A0A2A4IMZ6-F1
#
_cell.length_a   1.000
_cell.length_b   1.000
_cell.length_c   1.000
_cell.angle_alpha   90.00
_cell.angle_beta   90.00
_cell.angle_gamma   90.00
#
_symmetry.space_group_name_H-M   'P 1'
#
loop_
_entity.id
_entity.type
_entity.pdbx_description
1 polymer ?
#
loop_
_entity_poly.entity_id
_entity_poly.type
_entity_poly.pdbx_seq_one_letter_code
_entity_poly.pdbx_strand_id
1 'polypeptide(L)'
;MKKSFVFLVILVFLLASCASAVKISVEEERYPKIIAEKAYTEFGNKNYKTAIAYYQYIIDNFDRENYSKDVAWAYYEIGFCYYYQNKYEEALTYFDIVINNFTVLPPRILAQKVMQDIYDKKPKLKPVEIIEEEVEVIEENVDS
;
A
#
# COMPACT_ATOMS: atom_id res chain seq x y z
N MET A 1 -37.66 27.39 -2.34
CA MET A 1 -37.90 26.01 -1.89
C MET A 1 -37.17 24.95 -2.72
N LYS A 2 -37.18 25.00 -4.07
CA LYS A 2 -36.51 23.98 -4.92
C LYS A 2 -34.98 23.88 -4.76
N LYS A 3 -34.26 24.99 -4.54
CA LYS A 3 -32.80 25.00 -4.37
C LYS A 3 -32.33 24.31 -3.07
N SER A 4 -33.10 24.43 -2.00
CA SER A 4 -32.82 23.74 -0.73
C SER A 4 -33.07 22.23 -0.82
N PHE A 5 -34.05 21.82 -1.65
CA PHE A 5 -34.34 20.41 -1.90
C PHE A 5 -33.23 19.75 -2.74
N VAL A 6 -32.72 20.44 -3.76
CA VAL A 6 -31.56 19.97 -4.54
C VAL A 6 -30.31 19.84 -3.67
N PHE A 7 -30.07 20.79 -2.76
CA PHE A 7 -28.94 20.75 -1.83
C PHE A 7 -29.04 19.56 -0.85
N LEU A 8 -30.25 19.26 -0.38
CA LEU A 8 -30.51 18.14 0.54
C LEU A 8 -30.38 16.78 -0.16
N VAL A 9 -30.77 16.68 -1.44
CA VAL A 9 -30.55 15.48 -2.25
C VAL A 9 -29.06 15.26 -2.53
N ILE A 10 -28.28 16.32 -2.83
CA ILE A 10 -26.83 16.23 -3.02
C ILE A 10 -26.11 15.80 -1.73
N LEU A 11 -26.54 16.31 -0.57
CA LEU A 11 -25.98 15.94 0.73
C LEU A 11 -26.24 14.46 1.08
N VAL A 12 -27.43 13.95 0.73
CA VAL A 12 -27.78 12.52 0.91
C VAL A 12 -27.01 11.62 -0.05
N PHE A 13 -26.74 12.07 -1.28
CA PHE A 13 -25.87 11.34 -2.22
C PHE A 13 -24.40 11.30 -1.79
N LEU A 14 -23.90 12.32 -1.09
CA LEU A 14 -22.53 12.36 -0.54
C LEU A 14 -22.32 11.40 0.65
N LEU A 15 -23.38 11.10 1.41
CA LEU A 15 -23.34 10.15 2.53
C LEU A 15 -23.56 8.68 2.11
N ALA A 16 -23.87 8.43 0.84
CA ALA A 16 -23.96 7.10 0.26
C ALA A 16 -22.60 6.58 -0.26
N SER A 17 -21.48 7.21 0.13
CA SER A 17 -20.18 6.57 0.01
C SER A 17 -20.17 5.39 0.97
N CYS A 18 -20.47 4.19 0.44
CA CYS A 18 -20.44 2.93 1.17
C CYS A 18 -19.04 2.69 1.77
N ALA A 19 -18.77 3.30 2.91
CA ALA A 19 -17.84 2.81 3.89
C ALA A 19 -18.54 1.63 4.56
N SER A 20 -18.44 0.45 3.94
CA SER A 20 -18.68 -0.78 4.69
C SER A 20 -17.59 -0.81 5.76
N ALA A 21 -17.91 -0.31 6.95
CA ALA A 21 -17.06 -0.49 8.11
C ALA A 21 -16.76 -1.99 8.22
N VAL A 22 -15.48 -2.33 8.23
CA VAL A 22 -15.04 -3.71 8.40
C VAL A 22 -15.61 -4.26 9.71
N LYS A 23 -16.02 -5.53 9.72
CA LYS A 23 -16.67 -6.13 10.89
C LYS A 23 -15.59 -6.67 11.84
N ILE A 24 -15.19 -5.82 12.78
CA ILE A 24 -14.23 -6.15 13.84
C ILE A 24 -14.98 -6.05 15.18
N SER A 25 -14.89 -7.09 16.01
CA SER A 25 -15.43 -7.06 17.37
C SER A 25 -14.45 -6.35 18.30
N VAL A 26 -14.96 -5.77 19.39
CA VAL A 26 -14.13 -5.06 20.40
C VAL A 26 -12.99 -5.94 20.93
N GLU A 27 -13.19 -7.25 21.01
CA GLU A 27 -12.15 -8.18 21.43
C GLU A 27 -11.05 -8.35 20.37
N GLU A 28 -11.44 -8.39 19.09
CA GLU A 28 -10.55 -8.58 17.93
C GLU A 28 -9.69 -7.35 17.64
N GLU A 29 -10.15 -6.14 17.99
CA GLU A 29 -9.44 -4.87 17.75
C GLU A 29 -8.04 -4.82 18.37
N ARG A 30 -7.74 -5.70 19.33
CA ARG A 30 -6.44 -5.78 20.02
C ARG A 30 -5.44 -6.72 19.33
N TYR A 31 -5.85 -7.46 18.30
CA TYR A 31 -5.06 -8.53 17.70
C TYR A 31 -4.94 -8.35 16.18
N PRO A 32 -3.84 -7.76 15.68
CA PRO A 32 -3.69 -7.47 14.25
C PRO A 32 -3.68 -8.75 13.41
N LYS A 33 -3.24 -9.87 13.98
CA LYS A 33 -3.29 -11.19 13.34
C LYS A 33 -4.72 -11.62 12.97
N ILE A 34 -5.69 -11.45 13.87
CA ILE A 34 -7.09 -11.84 13.60
C ILE A 34 -7.66 -10.97 12.47
N ILE A 35 -7.34 -9.68 12.49
CA ILE A 35 -7.74 -8.72 11.45
C ILE A 35 -7.11 -9.12 10.10
N ALA A 36 -5.84 -9.52 10.09
CA ALA A 36 -5.15 -10.00 8.89
C ALA A 36 -5.76 -11.31 8.34
N GLU A 37 -6.21 -12.23 9.21
CA GLU A 37 -6.89 -13.46 8.79
C GLU A 37 -8.24 -13.17 8.08
N LYS A 38 -8.99 -12.18 8.56
CA LYS A 38 -10.20 -11.69 7.87
C LYS A 38 -9.86 -11.09 6.52
N ALA A 39 -8.83 -10.26 6.46
CA ALA A 39 -8.35 -9.66 5.22
C ALA A 39 -7.96 -10.73 4.18
N TYR A 40 -7.22 -11.76 4.61
CA TYR A 40 -6.80 -12.88 3.78
C TYR A 40 -7.99 -13.68 3.24
N THR A 41 -9.03 -13.88 4.06
CA THR A 41 -10.27 -14.53 3.63
C THR A 41 -10.99 -13.71 2.55
N GLU A 42 -11.10 -12.39 2.74
CA GLU A 42 -11.69 -11.49 1.74
C GLU A 42 -10.86 -11.46 0.44
N PHE A 43 -9.53 -11.53 0.54
CA PHE A 43 -8.65 -11.66 -0.62
C PHE A 43 -8.95 -12.96 -1.39
N GLY A 44 -9.07 -14.10 -0.69
CA GLY A 44 -9.42 -15.39 -1.28
C GLY A 44 -10.79 -15.37 -1.97
N ASN A 45 -11.74 -14.61 -1.43
CA ASN A 45 -13.04 -14.35 -2.04
C ASN A 45 -12.99 -13.35 -3.22
N LYS A 46 -11.80 -12.85 -3.58
CA LYS A 46 -11.57 -11.78 -4.57
C LYS A 46 -12.24 -10.46 -4.21
N ASN A 47 -12.62 -10.27 -2.95
CA ASN A 47 -13.17 -9.04 -2.41
C ASN A 47 -12.03 -8.09 -2.02
N TYR A 48 -11.20 -7.71 -3.00
CA TYR A 48 -9.97 -6.94 -2.75
C TYR A 48 -10.22 -5.62 -2.02
N LYS A 49 -11.34 -4.94 -2.30
CA LYS A 49 -11.71 -3.70 -1.59
C LYS A 49 -11.86 -3.92 -0.08
N THR A 50 -12.51 -5.02 0.32
CA THR A 50 -12.71 -5.35 1.74
C THR A 50 -11.41 -5.83 2.38
N ALA A 51 -10.61 -6.65 1.67
CA ALA A 51 -9.30 -7.07 2.13
C ALA A 51 -8.39 -5.86 2.43
N ILE A 52 -8.31 -4.91 1.50
CA ILE A 52 -7.57 -3.66 1.67
C ILE A 52 -8.07 -2.89 2.90
N ALA A 53 -9.39 -2.80 3.11
CA ALA A 53 -9.93 -2.10 4.27
C ALA A 53 -9.52 -2.73 5.61
N TYR A 54 -9.46 -4.07 5.70
CA TYR A 54 -8.95 -4.74 6.90
C TYR A 54 -7.45 -4.51 7.12
N TYR A 55 -6.63 -4.60 6.06
CA TYR A 55 -5.20 -4.29 6.19
C TYR A 55 -4.95 -2.82 6.52
N GLN A 56 -5.74 -1.90 5.96
CA GLN A 56 -5.66 -0.48 6.29
C GLN A 56 -6.02 -0.22 7.77
N TYR A 57 -7.00 -0.95 8.30
CA TYR A 57 -7.30 -0.90 9.74
C TYR A 57 -6.07 -1.24 10.59
N ILE A 58 -5.28 -2.25 10.20
CA ILE A 58 -4.04 -2.59 10.92
C ILE A 58 -3.05 -1.41 10.89
N ILE A 59 -2.87 -0.79 9.73
CA ILE A 59 -1.95 0.35 9.56
C ILE A 59 -2.40 1.55 10.42
N ASP A 60 -3.71 1.79 10.52
CA ASP A 60 -4.25 2.97 11.18
C ASP A 60 -4.30 2.84 12.72
N ASN A 61 -4.41 1.62 13.25
CA ASN A 61 -4.71 1.39 14.67
C ASN A 61 -3.57 0.71 15.46
N PHE A 62 -2.53 0.21 14.78
CA PHE A 62 -1.39 -0.43 15.45
C PHE A 62 -0.13 0.38 15.21
N ASP A 63 0.53 0.76 16.30
CA ASP A 63 1.75 1.57 16.22
C ASP A 63 2.92 0.77 15.65
N ARG A 64 3.80 1.45 14.92
CA ARG A 64 4.95 0.81 14.28
C ARG A 64 6.02 0.35 15.28
N GLU A 65 6.08 0.91 16.48
CA GLU A 65 7.11 0.55 17.47
C GLU A 65 6.88 -0.88 17.97
N ASN A 66 5.64 -1.24 18.27
CA ASN A 66 5.26 -2.54 18.79
C ASN A 66 4.85 -3.53 17.70
N TYR A 67 4.32 -3.05 16.57
CA TYR A 67 3.71 -3.88 15.53
C TYR A 67 4.35 -3.73 14.14
N SER A 68 5.62 -3.33 14.07
CA SER A 68 6.36 -3.16 12.81
C SER A 68 6.20 -4.32 11.83
N LYS A 69 6.20 -5.57 12.32
CA LYS A 69 6.01 -6.78 11.51
C LYS A 69 4.62 -6.83 10.89
N ASP A 70 3.57 -6.65 11.68
CA ASP A 70 2.18 -6.72 11.20
C ASP A 70 1.87 -5.58 10.24
N VAL A 71 2.35 -4.37 10.54
CA VAL A 71 2.20 -3.20 9.67
C VAL A 71 2.94 -3.39 8.34
N ALA A 72 4.18 -3.93 8.36
CA ALA A 72 4.93 -4.22 7.14
C ALA A 72 4.18 -5.22 6.23
N TRP A 73 3.61 -6.28 6.83
CA TRP A 73 2.78 -7.23 6.10
C TRP A 73 1.51 -6.58 5.55
N ALA A 74 0.82 -5.74 6.33
CA ALA A 74 -0.37 -5.04 5.87
C ALA A 74 -0.10 -4.16 4.63
N TYR A 75 1.01 -3.42 4.61
CA TYR A 75 1.42 -2.66 3.41
C TYR A 75 1.69 -3.57 2.21
N TYR A 76 2.42 -4.68 2.40
CA TYR A 76 2.68 -5.65 1.34
C TYR A 76 1.38 -6.24 0.78
N GLU A 77 0.48 -6.71 1.64
CA GLU A 77 -0.76 -7.36 1.22
C GLU A 77 -1.72 -6.39 0.51
N ILE A 78 -1.72 -5.09 0.87
CA ILE A 78 -2.46 -4.07 0.10
C ILE A 78 -1.86 -3.94 -1.31
N GLY A 79 -0.52 -3.86 -1.43
CA GLY A 79 0.16 -3.86 -2.72
C GLY A 79 -0.19 -5.10 -3.55
N PHE A 80 -0.25 -6.27 -2.92
CA PHE A 80 -0.63 -7.53 -3.54
C PHE A 80 -2.10 -7.54 -4.00
N CYS A 81 -3.02 -6.97 -3.22
CA CYS A 81 -4.40 -6.76 -3.64
C CYS A 81 -4.51 -5.89 -4.90
N TYR A 82 -3.72 -4.81 -4.99
CA TYR A 82 -3.69 -3.96 -6.19
C TYR A 82 -3.09 -4.69 -7.40
N TYR A 83 -2.04 -5.48 -7.18
CA TYR A 83 -1.43 -6.32 -8.21
C TYR A 83 -2.44 -7.30 -8.83
N TYR A 84 -3.26 -8.00 -8.01
CA TYR A 84 -4.31 -8.90 -8.52
C TYR A 84 -5.45 -8.18 -9.26
N GLN A 85 -5.62 -6.88 -9.00
CA GLN A 85 -6.54 -6.03 -9.74
C GLN A 85 -5.92 -5.44 -11.02
N ASN A 86 -4.66 -5.78 -11.35
CA ASN A 86 -3.86 -5.19 -12.43
C ASN A 86 -3.64 -3.68 -12.29
N LYS A 87 -3.73 -3.17 -11.07
CA LYS A 87 -3.47 -1.77 -10.69
C LYS A 87 -2.01 -1.65 -10.27
N TYR A 88 -1.12 -1.68 -11.25
CA TYR A 88 0.30 -1.90 -11.01
C TYR A 88 0.99 -0.67 -10.40
N GLU A 89 0.61 0.52 -10.81
CA GLU A 89 1.15 1.77 -10.28
C GLU A 89 0.83 1.91 -8.76
N GLU A 90 -0.40 1.60 -8.35
CA GLU A 90 -0.75 1.55 -6.93
C GLU A 90 -0.01 0.43 -6.20
N ALA A 91 0.11 -0.76 -6.80
CA ALA A 91 0.85 -1.87 -6.19
C ALA A 91 2.31 -1.50 -5.91
N LEU A 92 3.01 -0.91 -6.90
CA LEU A 92 4.38 -0.43 -6.78
C LEU A 92 4.52 0.58 -5.64
N THR A 93 3.59 1.53 -5.52
CA THR A 93 3.59 2.53 -4.44
C THR A 93 3.60 1.87 -3.05
N TYR A 94 2.77 0.85 -2.84
CA TYR A 94 2.73 0.13 -1.57
C TYR A 94 3.97 -0.73 -1.34
N PHE A 95 4.51 -1.36 -2.38
CA PHE A 95 5.75 -2.14 -2.28
C PHE A 95 6.97 -1.27 -1.98
N ASP A 96 7.05 -0.06 -2.54
CA ASP A 96 8.10 0.91 -2.22
C ASP A 96 8.04 1.33 -0.75
N ILE A 97 6.85 1.50 -0.17
CA ILE A 97 6.71 1.76 1.27
C ILE A 97 7.30 0.60 2.08
N VAL A 98 7.05 -0.66 1.70
CA VAL A 98 7.61 -1.83 2.38
C VAL A 98 9.13 -1.84 2.32
N ILE A 99 9.71 -1.55 1.15
CA ILE A 99 11.16 -1.59 0.92
C ILE A 99 11.89 -0.41 1.57
N ASN A 100 11.29 0.77 1.62
CA ASN A 100 11.96 1.97 2.11
C ASN A 100 11.77 2.19 3.61
N ASN A 101 10.64 1.74 4.19
CA ASN A 101 10.25 2.14 5.55
C ASN A 101 10.30 1.00 6.58
N PHE A 102 10.50 -0.25 6.16
CA PHE A 102 10.51 -1.42 7.06
C PHE A 102 11.74 -2.27 6.84
N THR A 103 12.32 -2.84 7.89
CA THR A 103 13.48 -3.76 7.81
C THR A 103 13.09 -5.24 7.85
N VAL A 104 11.79 -5.54 7.94
CA VAL A 104 11.25 -6.90 8.06
C VAL A 104 11.42 -7.66 6.74
N LEU A 105 12.30 -8.68 6.73
CA LEU A 105 12.77 -9.28 5.48
C LEU A 105 11.69 -9.97 4.62
N PRO A 106 10.79 -10.83 5.16
CA PRO A 106 9.85 -11.56 4.31
C PRO A 106 8.96 -10.67 3.40
N PRO A 107 8.23 -9.66 3.91
CA PRO A 107 7.42 -8.80 3.04
C PRO A 107 8.27 -7.97 2.07
N ARG A 108 9.50 -7.56 2.44
CA ARG A 108 10.42 -6.87 1.51
C ARG A 108 10.82 -7.73 0.33
N ILE A 109 11.26 -8.97 0.58
CA ILE A 109 11.70 -9.89 -0.47
C ILE A 109 10.53 -10.22 -1.41
N LEU A 110 9.34 -10.42 -0.86
CA LEU A 110 8.15 -10.67 -1.65
C LEU A 110 7.74 -9.44 -2.46
N ALA A 111 7.78 -8.24 -1.86
CA ALA A 111 7.53 -6.98 -2.56
C ALA A 111 8.46 -6.84 -3.78
N GLN A 112 9.77 -7.00 -3.59
CA GLN A 112 10.76 -6.95 -4.68
C GLN A 112 10.46 -7.96 -5.79
N LYS A 113 10.08 -9.20 -5.43
CA LYS A 113 9.73 -10.23 -6.41
C LYS A 113 8.49 -9.84 -7.24
N VAL A 114 7.46 -9.31 -6.59
CA VAL A 114 6.23 -8.89 -7.29
C VAL A 114 6.48 -7.64 -8.13
N MET A 115 7.28 -6.69 -7.66
CA MET A 115 7.71 -5.52 -8.45
C MET A 115 8.45 -5.96 -9.72
N GLN A 116 9.36 -6.92 -9.62
CA GLN A 116 10.06 -7.44 -10.79
C GLN A 116 9.09 -8.04 -11.82
N ASP A 117 8.11 -8.82 -11.38
CA ASP A 117 7.07 -9.36 -12.27
C ASP A 117 6.20 -8.25 -12.89
N ILE A 118 5.86 -7.21 -12.14
CA ILE A 118 5.17 -6.02 -12.68
C ILE A 118 6.02 -5.40 -13.80
N TYR A 119 7.31 -5.21 -13.56
CA TYR A 119 8.23 -4.60 -14.51
C TYR A 119 8.45 -5.44 -15.76
N ASP A 120 8.45 -6.76 -15.63
CA ASP A 120 8.54 -7.66 -16.78
C ASP A 120 7.25 -7.63 -17.62
N LYS A 121 6.09 -7.54 -16.97
CA LYS A 121 4.78 -7.37 -17.64
C LYS A 121 4.56 -5.98 -18.24
N LYS A 122 5.13 -4.94 -17.61
CA LYS A 122 4.98 -3.53 -17.99
C LYS A 122 6.34 -2.82 -17.94
N PRO A 123 7.22 -3.05 -18.94
CA PRO A 123 8.57 -2.47 -18.95
C PRO A 123 8.61 -0.95 -18.83
N LYS A 124 7.57 -0.25 -19.31
CA LYS A 124 7.42 1.21 -19.17
C LYS A 124 7.33 1.72 -17.72
N LEU A 125 7.04 0.84 -16.76
CA LEU A 125 6.97 1.17 -15.33
C LEU A 125 8.32 0.96 -14.63
N LYS A 126 9.32 0.37 -15.29
CA LYS A 126 10.67 0.23 -14.71
C LYS A 126 11.20 1.62 -14.35
N PRO A 127 11.77 1.81 -13.14
CA PRO A 127 12.48 3.04 -12.80
C PRO A 127 13.58 3.29 -13.82
N VAL A 128 13.69 4.53 -14.29
CA VAL A 128 14.81 4.94 -15.15
C VAL A 128 16.04 5.02 -14.26
N GLU A 129 17.03 4.16 -14.48
CA GLU A 129 18.34 4.30 -13.85
C GLU A 129 19.00 5.58 -14.39
N ILE A 130 19.01 6.64 -13.57
CA ILE A 130 19.83 7.82 -13.86
C ILE A 130 21.25 7.46 -13.46
N ILE A 131 22.10 7.24 -14.45
CA ILE A 131 23.53 7.10 -14.22
C ILE A 131 24.03 8.52 -13.92
N GLU A 132 24.31 8.82 -12.65
CA GLU A 132 25.10 10.00 -12.31
C GLU A 132 26.53 9.73 -12.79
N GLU A 133 26.90 10.30 -13.94
CA GLU A 133 28.31 10.34 -14.36
C GLU A 133 29.07 11.17 -13.31
N GLU A 134 29.85 10.51 -12.45
CA GLU A 134 30.86 11.17 -11.63
C GLU A 134 31.83 11.90 -12.57
N VAL A 135 31.65 13.21 -12.73
CA VAL A 135 32.62 14.06 -13.40
C VAL A 135 33.82 14.16 -12.47
N GLU A 136 34.82 13.33 -12.71
CA GLU A 136 36.14 13.42 -12.08
C GLU A 136 36.78 14.75 -12.49
N VAL A 137 36.67 15.77 -11.62
CA VAL A 137 37.37 17.05 -11.79
C VAL A 137 38.84 16.78 -11.53
N ILE A 138 39.60 16.63 -12.60
CA ILE A 138 41.05 16.57 -12.55
C ILE A 138 41.53 17.98 -12.18
N GLU A 139 41.84 18.21 -10.90
CA GLU A 139 42.54 19.43 -10.48
C GLU A 139 43.97 19.38 -11.05
N GLU A 140 44.20 20.11 -12.14
CA GLU A 140 45.54 20.42 -12.61
C GLU A 140 46.23 21.28 -11.54
N ASN A 141 47.08 20.65 -10.72
CA ASN A 141 48.06 21.34 -9.89
C ASN A 141 49.02 22.11 -10.81
N VAL A 142 48.77 23.40 -10.98
CA VAL A 142 49.72 24.35 -11.55
C VAL A 142 50.77 24.64 -10.47
N ASP A 143 51.91 23.98 -10.63
CA ASP A 143 53.16 24.21 -9.89
C ASP A 143 53.50 25.72 -9.85
N SER A 144 53.84 26.21 -8.66
CA SER A 144 54.40 27.55 -8.42
C SER A 144 55.77 27.46 -7.78
#